data_AF-A0A957ARE4-F1
#
_entry.id   AF-A0A957ARE4-F1
#
_cell.length_a   1.000
_cell.length_b   1.000
_cell.length_c   1.000
_cell.angle_alpha   90.00
_cell.angle_beta   90.00
_cell.angle_gamma   90.00
#
_symmetry.space_group_name_H-M   'P 1'
#
loop_
_entity.id
_entity.type
_entity.pdbx_description
1 polymer ?
#
loop_
_entity_poly.entity_id
_entity_poly.type
_entity_poly.pdbx_seq_one_letter_code
_entity_poly.pdbx_strand_id
1 'polypeptide(L)'
;FIAPDGSATPLTHEDFTITVHDTWRSPHSSAEYPARWTVAVPSQGLRLEIEPYLADQELNVSYSYWEGAVNFTGERNGMPVSGDGYVEMTGYAGSMQGQF
;
A
#
# COMPACT_ATOMS: atom_id res chain seq x y z
N PHE A 1 11.37 3.73 -9.35
CA PHE A 1 12.22 2.66 -8.81
C PHE A 1 13.65 3.20 -8.62
N ILE A 2 14.27 2.92 -7.48
CA ILE A 2 15.67 3.30 -7.21
C ILE A 2 16.47 2.01 -7.05
N ALA A 3 17.52 1.83 -7.85
CA ALA A 3 18.39 0.67 -7.76
C ALA A 3 19.44 0.84 -6.63
N PRO A 4 20.13 -0.25 -6.20
CA PRO A 4 21.13 -0.17 -5.12
C PRO A 4 22.31 0.79 -5.40
N ASP A 5 22.57 1.09 -6.68
CA ASP A 5 23.60 2.04 -7.10
C ASP A 5 23.11 3.51 -7.10
N GLY A 6 21.86 3.75 -6.70
CA GLY A 6 21.23 5.07 -6.66
C GLY A 6 20.59 5.51 -7.97
N SER A 7 20.68 4.72 -9.05
CA SER A 7 20.01 5.07 -10.32
C SER A 7 18.49 5.05 -10.17
N ALA A 8 17.83 6.06 -10.75
CA ALA A 8 16.39 6.25 -10.67
C ALA A 8 15.72 5.96 -12.02
N THR A 9 14.71 5.11 -12.01
CA THR A 9 13.81 4.84 -13.14
C THR A 9 12.41 5.35 -12.82
N PRO A 10 11.84 6.31 -13.57
CA PRO A 10 10.46 6.73 -13.40
C PRO A 10 9.51 5.58 -13.78
N LEU A 11 8.42 5.43 -13.02
CA LEU A 11 7.35 4.49 -13.32
C LEU A 11 6.07 5.29 -13.62
N THR A 12 5.36 4.89 -14.65
CA THR A 12 4.03 5.37 -15.02
C THR A 12 2.95 4.46 -14.42
N HIS A 13 1.69 4.85 -14.56
CA HIS A 13 0.57 4.03 -14.10
C HIS A 13 0.53 2.63 -14.73
N GLU A 14 0.98 2.50 -15.99
CA GLU A 14 0.97 1.23 -16.72
C GLU A 14 2.10 0.28 -16.30
N ASP A 15 3.12 0.79 -15.60
CA ASP A 15 4.28 0.01 -15.18
C ASP A 15 4.03 -0.84 -13.93
N PHE A 16 2.93 -0.58 -13.20
CA PHE A 16 2.63 -1.29 -11.97
C PHE A 16 1.16 -1.62 -11.81
N THR A 17 0.89 -2.68 -11.05
CA THR A 17 -0.46 -3.08 -10.66
C THR A 17 -0.56 -3.22 -9.16
N ILE A 18 -1.71 -2.83 -8.60
CA ILE A 18 -2.08 -3.08 -7.21
C ILE A 18 -3.37 -3.91 -7.24
N THR A 19 -3.31 -5.12 -6.71
CA THR A 19 -4.48 -6.02 -6.60
C THR A 19 -4.82 -6.19 -5.12
N VAL A 20 -6.05 -5.84 -4.74
CA VAL A 20 -6.55 -6.03 -3.37
C VAL A 20 -7.03 -7.46 -3.19
N HIS A 21 -6.61 -8.11 -2.10
CA HIS A 21 -6.98 -9.48 -1.75
C HIS A 21 -7.81 -9.57 -0.49
N ASP A 22 -7.71 -8.59 0.39
CA ASP A 22 -8.48 -8.53 1.63
C ASP A 22 -8.72 -7.08 2.05
N THR A 23 -9.70 -6.87 2.91
CA THR A 23 -10.13 -5.57 3.42
C THR A 23 -10.41 -5.63 4.91
N TRP A 24 -10.13 -4.55 5.61
CA TRP A 24 -10.54 -4.31 6.99
C TRP A 24 -11.60 -3.23 7.07
N ARG A 25 -12.67 -3.50 7.81
CA ARG A 25 -13.71 -2.51 8.10
C ARG A 25 -13.42 -1.84 9.43
N SER A 26 -13.30 -0.52 9.41
CA SER A 26 -13.10 0.26 10.62
C SER A 26 -14.35 0.20 11.53
N PRO A 27 -14.20 -0.09 12.83
CA PRO A 27 -15.28 0.06 13.80
C PRO A 27 -15.56 1.53 14.15
N HIS A 28 -14.68 2.47 13.79
CA HIS A 28 -14.78 3.89 14.14
C HIS A 28 -15.53 4.69 13.07
N SER A 29 -15.18 4.47 11.80
CA SER A 29 -15.74 5.21 10.66
C SER A 29 -16.65 4.38 9.76
N SER A 30 -16.70 3.06 9.97
CA SER A 30 -17.31 2.08 9.04
C SER A 30 -16.68 2.00 7.65
N ALA A 31 -15.60 2.75 7.39
CA ALA A 31 -14.83 2.71 6.15
C ALA A 31 -14.24 1.31 5.93
N GLU A 32 -14.15 0.90 4.68
CA GLU A 32 -13.58 -0.38 4.27
C GLU A 32 -12.25 -0.13 3.57
N TYR A 33 -11.16 -0.38 4.28
CA TYR A 33 -9.81 -0.18 3.78
C TYR A 33 -9.26 -1.50 3.23
N PRO A 34 -8.59 -1.49 2.07
CA PRO A 34 -7.73 -2.59 1.69
C PRO A 34 -6.75 -2.97 2.82
N ALA A 35 -6.55 -4.25 3.05
CA ALA A 35 -5.70 -4.78 4.12
C ALA A 35 -4.76 -5.89 3.63
N ARG A 36 -4.87 -6.33 2.39
CA ARG A 36 -3.87 -7.19 1.77
C ARG A 36 -3.80 -6.90 0.30
N TRP A 37 -2.58 -6.80 -0.23
CA TRP A 37 -2.36 -6.46 -1.64
C TRP A 37 -1.28 -7.32 -2.27
N THR A 38 -1.37 -7.48 -3.58
CA THR A 38 -0.19 -7.70 -4.41
C THR A 38 0.15 -6.44 -5.16
N VAL A 39 1.40 -5.99 -5.03
CA VAL A 39 1.99 -4.93 -5.88
C VAL A 39 2.99 -5.58 -6.82
N ALA A 40 2.85 -5.33 -8.12
CA ALA A 40 3.77 -5.85 -9.12
C ALA A 40 4.30 -4.74 -10.01
N VAL A 41 5.59 -4.83 -10.36
CA VAL A 41 6.26 -3.97 -11.35
C VAL A 41 7.00 -4.90 -12.32
N PRO A 42 6.33 -5.39 -13.39
CA PRO A 42 6.87 -6.43 -14.26
C PRO A 42 8.20 -6.06 -14.91
N SER A 43 8.37 -4.79 -15.31
CA SER A 43 9.63 -4.29 -15.91
C SER A 43 10.83 -4.36 -14.95
N GLN A 44 10.59 -4.49 -13.65
CA GLN A 44 11.60 -4.66 -12.61
C GLN A 44 11.66 -6.09 -12.06
N GLY A 45 10.89 -7.02 -12.65
CA GLY A 45 10.72 -8.40 -12.18
C GLY A 45 10.23 -8.49 -10.73
N LEU A 46 9.48 -7.48 -10.25
CA LEU A 46 9.11 -7.32 -8.86
C LEU A 46 7.65 -7.74 -8.65
N ARG A 47 7.41 -8.61 -7.65
CA ARG A 47 6.08 -8.94 -7.14
C ARG A 47 6.14 -9.03 -5.63
N LEU A 48 5.34 -8.22 -4.94
CA LEU A 48 5.28 -8.12 -3.49
C LEU A 48 3.86 -8.42 -3.01
N GLU A 49 3.74 -9.25 -1.98
CA GLU A 49 2.56 -9.37 -1.14
C GLU A 49 2.76 -8.50 0.10
N ILE A 50 1.78 -7.64 0.37
CA ILE A 50 1.85 -6.63 1.43
C ILE A 50 0.68 -6.88 2.38
N GLU A 51 0.95 -6.81 3.67
CA GLU A 51 -0.06 -6.93 4.74
C GLU A 51 0.30 -5.99 5.92
N PRO A 52 -0.70 -5.43 6.61
CA PRO A 52 -0.49 -4.56 7.75
C PRO A 52 -0.07 -5.37 8.97
N TYR A 53 0.78 -4.77 9.80
CA TYR A 53 1.11 -5.34 11.11
C TYR A 53 -0.08 -5.39 12.05
N LEU A 54 -0.95 -4.37 11.97
CA LEU A 54 -2.19 -4.24 12.73
C LEU A 54 -3.28 -3.75 11.79
N ALA A 55 -4.48 -4.34 11.91
CA ALA A 55 -5.60 -3.94 11.06
C ALA A 55 -6.11 -2.52 11.39
N ASP A 56 -6.24 -2.20 12.68
CA ASP A 56 -6.72 -0.91 13.16
C ASP A 56 -5.56 0.09 13.31
N GLN A 57 -5.25 0.77 12.21
CA GLN A 57 -4.32 1.90 12.13
C GLN A 57 -5.02 3.11 11.48
N GLU A 58 -6.33 3.23 11.70
CA GLU A 58 -7.09 4.41 11.26
C GLU A 58 -6.82 5.60 12.19
N LEU A 59 -6.54 6.74 11.58
CA LEU A 59 -6.40 8.02 12.26
C LEU A 59 -7.64 8.87 11.97
N ASN A 60 -8.28 9.33 13.03
CA ASN A 60 -9.43 10.23 12.95
C ASN A 60 -9.02 11.65 13.38
N VAL A 61 -8.52 12.42 12.42
CA VAL A 61 -8.06 13.81 12.61
C VAL A 61 -9.03 14.79 11.94
N SER A 62 -8.57 15.67 11.05
CA SER A 62 -9.43 16.53 10.21
C SER A 62 -10.34 15.72 9.27
N TYR A 63 -9.88 14.54 8.84
CA TYR A 63 -10.66 13.51 8.15
C TYR A 63 -10.13 12.15 8.58
N SER A 64 -10.93 11.09 8.41
CA SER A 64 -10.48 9.73 8.69
C SER A 64 -9.66 9.21 7.52
N TYR A 65 -8.47 8.69 7.83
CA TYR A 65 -7.59 8.04 6.88
C TYR A 65 -6.84 6.91 7.58
N TRP A 66 -6.40 5.92 6.81
CA TRP A 66 -5.62 4.81 7.33
C TRP A 66 -4.15 5.06 7.00
N GLU A 67 -3.29 5.03 8.00
CA GLU A 67 -1.84 5.18 7.84
C GLU A 67 -1.17 4.21 8.80
N GLY A 68 -0.49 3.22 8.24
CA GLY A 68 -0.05 2.10 9.06
C GLY A 68 1.17 1.39 8.54
N ALA A 69 1.91 0.82 9.50
CA ALA A 69 3.04 -0.03 9.26
C ALA A 69 2.58 -1.33 8.60
N VAL A 70 3.30 -1.73 7.56
CA VAL A 70 3.08 -2.97 6.80
C VAL A 70 4.37 -3.77 6.73
N ASN A 71 4.23 -5.08 6.59
CA ASN A 71 5.32 -5.93 6.13
C ASN A 71 5.05 -6.34 4.68
N PHE A 72 6.11 -6.74 3.98
CA PHE A 72 5.99 -7.36 2.67
C PHE A 72 6.90 -8.58 2.53
N THR A 73 6.45 -9.51 1.72
CA THR A 73 7.24 -10.62 1.20
C THR A 73 7.03 -10.73 -0.30
N GLY A 74 7.94 -11.39 -1.02
CA GLY A 74 7.77 -11.56 -2.45
C GLY A 74 9.07 -11.91 -3.15
N GLU A 75 9.18 -11.48 -4.40
CA GLU A 75 10.34 -11.76 -5.23
C GLU A 75 10.72 -10.57 -6.10
N ARG A 76 12.02 -10.53 -6.41
CA ARG A 76 12.59 -9.67 -7.45
C ARG A 76 13.50 -10.49 -8.34
N ASN A 77 13.18 -10.57 -9.64
CA ASN A 77 13.88 -11.41 -10.60
C ASN A 77 14.03 -12.88 -10.12
N GLY A 78 12.98 -13.42 -9.50
CA GLY A 78 12.95 -14.77 -8.93
C GLY A 78 13.74 -14.94 -7.61
N MET A 79 14.36 -13.89 -7.07
CA MET A 79 15.02 -13.93 -5.77
C MET A 79 14.06 -13.45 -4.67
N PRO A 80 13.92 -14.18 -3.54
CA PRO A 80 13.07 -13.77 -2.44
C PRO A 80 13.48 -12.41 -1.86
N VAL A 81 12.50 -11.58 -1.55
CA VAL A 81 12.67 -10.30 -0.85
C VAL A 81 11.62 -10.17 0.24
N SER A 82 11.98 -9.47 1.30
CA SER A 82 11.07 -9.12 2.40
C SER A 82 11.51 -7.83 3.05
N GLY A 83 10.60 -7.18 3.76
CA GLY A 83 10.92 -5.99 4.53
C GLY A 83 9.68 -5.31 5.08
N ASP A 84 9.89 -4.08 5.51
CA ASP A 84 8.90 -3.24 6.17
C ASP A 84 8.61 -1.99 5.35
N GLY A 85 7.41 -1.45 5.53
CA GLY A 85 7.00 -0.22 4.88
C GLY A 85 5.85 0.46 5.61
N TYR A 86 5.30 1.47 4.95
CA TYR A 86 4.10 2.16 5.38
C TYR A 86 3.16 2.32 4.18
N VAL A 87 1.86 2.23 4.44
CA VAL A 87 0.81 2.53 3.46
C VAL A 87 -0.07 3.62 4.04
N GLU A 88 -0.42 4.58 3.19
CA GLU A 88 -1.41 5.62 3.49
C GLU A 88 -2.60 5.46 2.53
N MET A 89 -3.81 5.53 3.07
CA MET A 89 -5.07 5.39 2.33
C MET A 89 -6.07 6.43 2.80
N THR A 90 -6.49 7.27 1.86
CA THR A 90 -7.45 8.34 2.08
C THR A 90 -8.70 8.13 1.20
N GLY A 91 -9.80 8.82 1.53
CA GLY A 91 -11.04 8.79 0.72
C GLY A 91 -11.97 7.59 0.94
N TYR A 92 -11.64 6.66 1.85
CA TYR A 92 -12.47 5.48 2.15
C TYR A 92 -13.58 5.75 3.17
N ALA A 93 -13.43 6.78 4.00
CA ALA A 93 -14.43 7.18 5.01
C ALA A 93 -15.42 8.25 4.52
N GLY A 94 -15.32 8.68 3.26
CA GLY A 94 -16.17 9.73 2.68
C GLY A 94 -15.39 10.67 1.77
N SER A 95 -16.12 11.63 1.18
CA SER A 95 -15.53 12.64 0.30
C SER A 95 -14.55 13.52 1.06
N MET A 96 -13.38 13.76 0.45
CA MET A 96 -12.38 14.71 0.94
C MET A 96 -12.54 16.10 0.30
N GLN A 97 -13.62 16.33 -0.46
CA GLN A 97 -13.83 17.60 -1.16
C GLN A 97 -14.01 18.75 -0.17
N GLY A 98 -13.23 19.83 -0.37
CA GLY A 98 -13.25 21.02 0.50
C GLY A 98 -12.43 20.89 1.78
N GLN A 99 -11.60 19.85 1.92
CA GLN A 99 -10.67 19.67 3.04
C GLN A 99 -9.31 20.36 2.82
N PHE A 100 -9.11 21.03 1.67
CA PHE A 100 -7.92 21.78 1.31
C PHE A 100 -8.30 23.07 0.56
#